data_AF-A0A3N5Z787-F1
#
_entry.id   AF-A0A3N5Z787-F1
#
_cell.length_a   1.000
_cell.length_b   1.000
_cell.length_c   1.000
_cell.angle_alpha   90.00
_cell.angle_beta   90.00
_cell.angle_gamma   90.00
#
_symmetry.space_group_name_H-M   'P 1'
#
loop_
_entity.id
_entity.type
_entity.pdbx_description
1 polymer ?
#
loop_
_entity_poly.entity_id
_entity_poly.type
_entity_poly.pdbx_seq_one_letter_code
_entity_poly.pdbx_strand_id
1 'polypeptide(L)'
;MKRLVLTQALLAGLTGLSFVLPTLADDRLSTDVGTLDKEVADKVFPGKRAYSPYAGRNFPMRPLFGDTHLHTMFSFDAGAFGARLGPSDAYRFAKGEEVVASSGQPAKLSRPLDFLVVADHSDNMGFFPDLLAGKPDILADPTGRRWYDMIQSGKGADAAIEMIIAFSQGTFPQALLSLPGTPAYRSAWDETIKAAEEANDPGRFTAFIGYEWTSNTGGNNLHRNVIFRDNGDKASRVVPFITMSPLGSDNPRDLWKWMAAYEEATGGNVLAIAHNGNLSNGRMFPIIESFTGKPIDVEYAEARATWERLYEATQIKGDGETHPFLSPNDEFANFERWDKGNLDLSELKTPEMLEFEYARSALKLGLKLEAELGVNPYKFGMVGSTDAHTGLAAVEENNFFGKTTSSEPSPDRATHPFVKTDKATIMGWETTASGYAAVWAFENTRDAIFDAMERRETYATTGPRIIVRFFGGYDFEP
;
A
#
# COMPACT_ATOMS: atom_id res chain seq x y z
N MET A 1 15.04 -114.08 34.44
CA MET A 1 14.93 -115.36 33.69
C MET A 1 15.51 -115.13 32.30
N LYS A 2 16.54 -115.92 31.94
CA LYS A 2 17.17 -116.11 30.61
C LYS A 2 17.82 -114.86 29.99
N ARG A 3 19.18 -114.79 29.96
CA ARG A 3 20.11 -115.38 28.96
C ARG A 3 19.96 -114.64 27.62
N LEU A 4 20.98 -114.27 26.85
CA LEU A 4 22.43 -114.52 26.73
C LEU A 4 22.85 -113.52 25.58
N VAL A 5 24.03 -112.88 25.57
CA VAL A 5 25.20 -113.24 24.72
C VAL A 5 24.92 -113.07 23.22
N LEU A 6 25.72 -112.41 22.38
CA LEU A 6 27.13 -112.02 22.42
C LEU A 6 27.40 -111.18 21.15
N THR A 7 28.41 -110.30 21.22
CA THR A 7 29.49 -110.03 20.23
C THR A 7 29.19 -110.10 18.71
N GLN A 8 29.71 -109.23 17.85
CA GLN A 8 31.13 -108.92 17.62
C GLN A 8 31.10 -107.85 16.50
N ALA A 9 31.67 -106.65 16.65
CA ALA A 9 33.09 -106.31 16.61
C ALA A 9 33.48 -105.69 15.25
N LEU A 10 34.54 -104.88 15.31
CA LEU A 10 35.28 -104.23 14.23
C LEU A 10 34.60 -103.00 13.57
N LEU A 11 35.27 -101.88 13.31
CA LEU A 11 36.62 -101.40 13.60
C LEU A 11 36.67 -99.92 13.14
N ALA A 12 37.46 -99.10 13.85
CA ALA A 12 38.17 -97.91 13.36
C ALA A 12 37.38 -96.69 12.82
N GLY A 13 37.61 -95.53 13.43
CA GLY A 13 37.34 -94.23 12.81
C GLY A 13 37.37 -93.07 13.80
N LEU A 14 38.49 -92.35 13.83
CA LEU A 14 38.80 -91.22 14.70
C LEU A 14 37.87 -89.98 14.51
N THR A 15 37.59 -89.34 15.65
CA THR A 15 37.52 -87.87 15.90
C THR A 15 36.58 -86.96 15.10
N GLY A 16 35.71 -86.26 15.82
CA GLY A 16 35.16 -84.96 15.41
C GLY A 16 34.20 -84.40 16.44
N LEU A 17 34.68 -83.49 17.31
CA LEU A 17 33.86 -82.69 18.21
C LEU A 17 32.70 -82.04 17.46
N SER A 18 31.47 -82.32 17.85
CA SER A 18 30.30 -81.56 17.41
C SER A 18 30.13 -80.34 18.30
N PHE A 19 30.61 -79.19 17.84
CA PHE A 19 30.23 -77.89 18.37
C PHE A 19 28.77 -77.61 18.00
N VAL A 20 27.93 -77.39 19.01
CA VAL A 20 26.61 -76.76 18.83
C VAL A 20 26.87 -75.28 18.54
N LEU A 21 26.72 -74.88 17.28
CA LEU A 21 26.68 -73.47 16.90
C LEU A 21 25.32 -72.89 17.28
N PRO A 22 25.24 -71.73 17.95
CA PRO A 22 23.99 -71.00 18.07
C PRO A 22 23.64 -70.46 16.68
N THR A 23 22.51 -70.89 16.14
CA THR A 23 21.89 -70.23 14.99
C THR A 23 21.51 -68.81 15.44
N LEU A 24 22.30 -67.81 15.04
CA LEU A 24 21.88 -66.42 15.08
C LEU A 24 20.66 -66.30 14.16
N ALA A 25 19.48 -66.07 14.74
CA ALA A 25 18.31 -65.68 13.97
C ALA A 25 18.64 -64.31 13.34
N ASP A 26 18.69 -64.25 12.02
CA ASP A 26 18.82 -63.00 11.29
C ASP A 26 17.45 -62.31 11.37
N ASP A 27 17.28 -61.36 12.29
CA ASP A 27 16.05 -60.58 12.52
C ASP A 27 15.75 -59.59 11.35
N ARG A 28 16.15 -59.96 10.13
CA ARG A 28 16.07 -59.15 8.92
C ARG A 28 14.91 -59.61 8.05
N LEU A 29 13.94 -58.71 7.85
CA LEU A 29 12.83 -58.92 6.92
C LEU A 29 13.15 -58.22 5.59
N SER A 30 13.57 -58.99 4.59
CA SER A 30 13.83 -58.47 3.23
C SER A 30 12.59 -58.59 2.35
N THR A 31 12.22 -57.49 1.72
CA THR A 31 11.11 -57.37 0.76
C THR A 31 11.56 -56.55 -0.46
N ASP A 32 10.68 -56.38 -1.43
CA ASP A 32 10.87 -55.49 -2.59
C ASP A 32 11.03 -54.00 -2.19
N VAL A 33 10.60 -53.61 -0.98
CA VAL A 33 10.79 -52.27 -0.41
C VAL A 33 12.07 -52.13 0.44
N GLY A 34 12.91 -53.17 0.47
CA GLY A 34 14.20 -53.18 1.17
C GLY A 34 14.28 -54.19 2.32
N THR A 35 15.42 -54.19 3.01
CA THR A 35 15.65 -55.02 4.20
C THR A 35 15.40 -54.19 5.46
N LEU A 36 14.39 -54.59 6.22
CA LEU A 36 14.09 -54.01 7.53
C LEU A 36 14.80 -54.83 8.59
N ASP A 37 15.75 -54.21 9.27
CA ASP A 37 16.33 -54.70 10.51
C ASP A 37 15.97 -53.75 11.66
N LYS A 38 16.30 -54.12 12.89
CA LYS A 38 15.98 -53.33 14.07
C LYS A 38 16.58 -51.93 14.04
N GLU A 39 17.79 -51.76 13.52
CA GLU A 39 18.45 -50.45 13.42
C GLU A 39 17.77 -49.55 12.38
N VAL A 40 17.29 -50.13 11.28
CA VAL A 40 16.50 -49.42 10.26
C VAL A 40 15.11 -49.09 10.81
N ALA A 41 14.45 -50.01 11.52
CA ALA A 41 13.15 -49.77 12.15
C ALA A 41 13.21 -48.61 13.16
N ASP A 42 14.25 -48.58 14.01
CA ASP A 42 14.46 -47.51 15.00
C ASP A 42 14.73 -46.14 14.33
N LYS A 43 15.29 -46.11 13.11
CA LYS A 43 15.50 -44.89 12.31
C LYS A 43 14.24 -44.39 11.60
N VAL A 44 13.30 -45.28 11.25
CA VAL A 44 12.07 -44.94 10.53
C VAL A 44 10.99 -44.37 11.48
N PHE A 45 11.08 -44.65 12.78
CA PHE A 45 10.23 -44.06 13.82
C PHE A 45 11.00 -43.13 14.78
N PRO A 46 11.66 -42.06 14.29
CA PRO A 46 12.46 -41.21 15.15
C PRO A 46 11.58 -40.34 16.06
N GLY A 47 11.98 -40.17 17.31
CA GLY A 47 11.36 -39.20 18.24
C GLY A 47 11.80 -37.73 18.00
N LYS A 48 12.41 -37.41 16.85
CA LYS A 48 12.95 -36.08 16.52
C LYS A 48 12.23 -35.45 15.31
N ARG A 49 12.33 -34.12 15.19
CA ARG A 49 11.68 -33.27 14.18
C ARG A 49 11.85 -33.83 12.75
N ALA A 50 10.78 -33.73 11.96
CA ALA A 50 10.72 -34.28 10.60
C ALA A 50 11.82 -33.69 9.69
N TYR A 51 12.37 -34.52 8.80
CA TYR A 51 13.44 -34.15 7.86
C TYR A 51 13.04 -33.05 6.86
N SER A 52 11.76 -33.00 6.45
CA SER A 52 11.29 -32.06 5.44
C SER A 52 11.13 -30.64 6.00
N PRO A 53 11.96 -29.67 5.60
CA PRO A 53 11.83 -28.28 6.04
C PRO A 53 10.65 -27.54 5.37
N TYR A 54 9.91 -28.24 4.51
CA TYR A 54 8.73 -27.72 3.80
C TYR A 54 7.42 -28.17 4.46
N ALA A 55 7.44 -29.25 5.24
CA ALA A 55 6.26 -29.76 5.91
C ALA A 55 5.82 -28.78 7.02
N GLY A 56 4.53 -28.45 7.06
CA GLY A 56 3.95 -27.55 8.07
C GLY A 56 4.24 -26.06 7.85
N ARG A 57 4.75 -25.66 6.67
CA ARG A 57 4.87 -24.23 6.33
C ARG A 57 3.49 -23.58 6.34
N ASN A 58 3.34 -22.56 7.17
CA ASN A 58 2.10 -21.79 7.32
C ASN A 58 2.38 -20.29 7.23
N PHE A 59 2.97 -19.88 6.11
CA PHE A 59 3.22 -18.48 5.80
C PHE A 59 3.04 -18.21 4.29
N PRO A 60 2.72 -16.97 3.88
CA PRO A 60 2.52 -16.61 2.47
C PRO A 60 3.72 -17.00 1.58
N MET A 61 3.51 -17.51 0.36
CA MET A 61 4.62 -17.98 -0.49
C MET A 61 4.92 -17.08 -1.71
N ARG A 62 4.06 -16.10 -1.98
CA ARG A 62 4.24 -15.10 -3.04
C ARG A 62 3.79 -13.73 -2.52
N PRO A 63 4.53 -12.64 -2.79
CA PRO A 63 4.03 -11.30 -2.55
C PRO A 63 3.05 -10.92 -3.66
N LEU A 64 2.00 -10.21 -3.28
CA LEU A 64 1.06 -9.55 -4.18
C LEU A 64 1.53 -8.11 -4.39
N PHE A 65 1.54 -7.64 -5.62
CA PHE A 65 1.97 -6.28 -5.95
C PHE A 65 0.80 -5.44 -6.40
N GLY A 66 0.64 -4.27 -5.83
CA GLY A 66 -0.43 -3.35 -6.17
C GLY A 66 -0.05 -1.91 -5.94
N ASP A 67 -1.05 -1.05 -6.05
CA ASP A 67 -0.94 0.38 -5.80
C ASP A 67 -2.02 0.77 -4.78
N THR A 68 -1.63 1.49 -3.73
CA THR A 68 -2.57 1.94 -2.67
C THR A 68 -2.97 3.40 -2.83
N HIS A 69 -2.51 4.08 -3.89
CA HIS A 69 -2.62 5.51 -4.02
C HIS A 69 -2.76 5.89 -5.49
N LEU A 70 -4.00 5.96 -5.97
CA LEU A 70 -4.30 6.34 -7.35
C LEU A 70 -5.53 7.22 -7.40
N HIS A 71 -5.44 8.31 -8.15
CA HIS A 71 -6.53 9.27 -8.33
C HIS A 71 -7.08 9.21 -9.75
N THR A 72 -8.37 9.40 -9.86
CA THR A 72 -9.15 9.42 -11.09
C THR A 72 -9.77 10.79 -11.30
N MET A 73 -10.58 10.96 -12.34
CA MET A 73 -11.30 12.21 -12.57
C MET A 73 -12.26 12.62 -11.43
N PHE A 74 -12.51 11.73 -10.45
CA PHE A 74 -13.37 12.01 -9.30
C PHE A 74 -12.66 12.87 -8.25
N SER A 75 -11.33 12.80 -8.17
CA SER A 75 -10.50 13.76 -7.45
C SER A 75 -10.62 15.15 -8.07
N PHE A 76 -10.76 16.17 -7.22
CA PHE A 76 -10.91 17.54 -7.67
C PHE A 76 -9.72 18.02 -8.49
N ASP A 77 -8.50 17.90 -7.97
CA ASP A 77 -7.31 18.38 -8.66
C ASP A 77 -6.97 17.52 -9.89
N ALA A 78 -7.09 16.20 -9.84
CA ALA A 78 -6.87 15.33 -11.00
C ALA A 78 -7.80 15.71 -12.16
N GLY A 79 -9.10 15.91 -11.88
CA GLY A 79 -10.08 16.39 -12.86
C GLY A 79 -9.69 17.76 -13.43
N ALA A 80 -9.24 18.69 -12.57
CA ALA A 80 -8.75 20.01 -12.96
C ALA A 80 -7.52 19.91 -13.87
N PHE A 81 -6.59 19.03 -13.55
CA PHE A 81 -5.37 18.77 -14.33
C PHE A 81 -5.60 17.92 -15.58
N GLY A 82 -6.85 17.58 -15.91
CA GLY A 82 -7.23 17.02 -17.19
C GLY A 82 -7.55 15.52 -17.18
N ALA A 83 -7.56 14.86 -16.02
CA ALA A 83 -7.92 13.45 -15.92
C ALA A 83 -9.34 13.21 -16.46
N ARG A 84 -9.51 12.14 -17.24
CA ARG A 84 -10.79 11.70 -17.82
C ARG A 84 -11.15 10.26 -17.51
N LEU A 85 -10.21 9.47 -16.98
CA LEU A 85 -10.46 8.10 -16.56
C LEU A 85 -11.18 8.12 -15.21
N GLY A 86 -12.22 7.31 -15.07
CA GLY A 86 -12.92 7.08 -13.80
C GLY A 86 -12.40 5.83 -13.06
N PRO A 87 -12.98 5.51 -11.89
CA PRO A 87 -12.60 4.34 -11.09
C PRO A 87 -12.63 3.02 -11.88
N SER A 88 -13.66 2.80 -12.69
CA SER A 88 -13.77 1.57 -13.50
C SER A 88 -12.65 1.42 -14.52
N ASP A 89 -12.19 2.51 -15.16
CA ASP A 89 -11.08 2.47 -16.11
C ASP A 89 -9.75 2.19 -15.39
N ALA A 90 -9.56 2.77 -14.21
CA ALA A 90 -8.37 2.53 -13.39
C ALA A 90 -8.24 1.04 -13.01
N TYR A 91 -9.33 0.39 -12.58
CA TYR A 91 -9.30 -1.05 -12.29
C TYR A 91 -9.10 -1.91 -13.55
N ARG A 92 -9.69 -1.54 -14.69
CA ARG A 92 -9.44 -2.23 -15.97
C ARG A 92 -7.96 -2.17 -16.35
N PHE A 93 -7.36 -0.98 -16.25
CA PHE A 93 -5.93 -0.79 -16.51
C PHE A 93 -5.06 -1.61 -15.54
N ALA A 94 -5.36 -1.60 -14.25
CA ALA A 94 -4.64 -2.39 -13.25
C ALA A 94 -4.74 -3.90 -13.50
N LYS A 95 -5.88 -4.41 -14.00
CA LYS A 95 -6.04 -5.80 -14.46
C LYS A 95 -5.29 -6.11 -15.77
N GLY A 96 -4.62 -5.12 -16.36
CA GLY A 96 -3.84 -5.24 -17.59
C GLY A 96 -4.67 -5.17 -18.87
N GLU A 97 -5.88 -4.62 -18.81
CA GLU A 97 -6.63 -4.26 -20.03
C GLU A 97 -6.00 -3.02 -20.69
N GLU A 98 -6.24 -2.86 -21.99
CA GLU A 98 -5.90 -1.62 -22.69
C GLU A 98 -7.00 -0.58 -22.46
N VAL A 99 -6.59 0.63 -22.10
CA VAL A 99 -7.47 1.81 -21.93
C VAL A 99 -6.93 2.98 -22.75
N VAL A 100 -7.71 4.04 -22.87
CA VAL A 100 -7.27 5.29 -23.51
C VAL A 100 -6.95 6.29 -22.41
N ALA A 101 -5.69 6.73 -22.34
CA ALA A 101 -5.23 7.78 -21.45
C ALA A 101 -5.94 9.11 -21.75
N SER A 102 -5.89 10.08 -20.83
CA SER A 102 -6.61 11.34 -20.98
C SER A 102 -6.07 12.18 -22.15
N SER A 103 -4.81 11.99 -22.55
CA SER A 103 -4.22 12.53 -23.78
C SER A 103 -4.73 11.90 -25.08
N GLY A 104 -5.55 10.84 -25.01
CA GLY A 104 -6.05 10.08 -26.16
C GLY A 104 -5.12 8.95 -26.61
N GLN A 105 -3.98 8.74 -25.94
CA GLN A 105 -3.04 7.66 -26.25
C GLN A 105 -3.53 6.32 -25.68
N PRO A 106 -3.37 5.19 -26.39
CA PRO A 106 -3.60 3.88 -25.78
C PRO A 106 -2.56 3.58 -24.69
N ALA A 107 -3.01 3.01 -23.58
CA ALA A 107 -2.18 2.67 -22.43
C ALA A 107 -2.48 1.25 -21.95
N LYS A 108 -1.44 0.48 -21.62
CA LYS A 108 -1.54 -0.86 -21.05
C LYS A 108 -0.34 -1.19 -20.17
N LEU A 109 -0.55 -1.86 -19.04
CA LEU A 109 0.55 -2.38 -18.23
C LEU A 109 1.25 -3.56 -18.91
N SER A 110 2.58 -3.66 -18.73
CA SER A 110 3.34 -4.83 -19.21
C SER A 110 2.96 -6.10 -18.42
N ARG A 111 2.60 -5.94 -17.15
CA ARG A 111 2.07 -6.99 -16.28
C ARG A 111 0.92 -6.42 -15.41
N PRO A 112 -0.24 -7.10 -15.32
CA PRO A 112 -1.32 -6.75 -14.39
C PRO A 112 -0.83 -6.60 -12.95
N LEU A 113 -1.47 -5.73 -12.17
CA LEU A 113 -1.32 -5.68 -10.72
C LEU A 113 -2.18 -6.78 -10.06
N ASP A 114 -1.83 -7.15 -8.84
CA ASP A 114 -2.61 -8.07 -8.01
C ASP A 114 -3.75 -7.35 -7.27
N PHE A 115 -3.58 -6.06 -6.97
CA PHE A 115 -4.61 -5.22 -6.34
C PHE A 115 -4.44 -3.73 -6.68
N LEU A 116 -5.51 -2.95 -6.48
CA LEU A 116 -5.51 -1.50 -6.59
C LEU A 116 -6.45 -0.87 -5.54
N VAL A 117 -6.04 0.26 -4.97
CA VAL A 117 -6.92 1.21 -4.29
C VAL A 117 -7.08 2.44 -5.19
N VAL A 118 -8.32 2.79 -5.54
CA VAL A 118 -8.63 4.12 -6.05
C VAL A 118 -8.87 5.02 -4.86
N ALA A 119 -7.96 5.98 -4.63
CA ALA A 119 -7.89 6.82 -3.45
C ALA A 119 -8.17 8.28 -3.80
N ASP A 120 -9.32 8.55 -4.42
CA ASP A 120 -9.67 9.92 -4.81
C ASP A 120 -9.76 10.85 -3.59
N HIS A 121 -9.36 12.12 -3.77
CA HIS A 121 -9.41 13.15 -2.72
C HIS A 121 -10.84 13.32 -2.23
N SER A 122 -11.02 13.27 -0.90
CA SER A 122 -12.29 13.45 -0.24
C SER A 122 -12.87 14.83 -0.49
N ASP A 123 -12.05 15.86 -0.62
CA ASP A 123 -12.51 17.24 -0.63
C ASP A 123 -12.97 17.62 -2.04
N ASN A 124 -14.24 18.03 -2.15
CA ASN A 124 -14.92 18.34 -3.41
C ASN A 124 -14.99 17.18 -4.42
N MET A 125 -14.90 15.93 -3.93
CA MET A 125 -14.99 14.71 -4.75
C MET A 125 -16.26 14.69 -5.60
N GLY A 126 -16.13 14.29 -6.86
CA GLY A 126 -17.28 14.14 -7.77
C GLY A 126 -17.77 15.42 -8.44
N PHE A 127 -17.22 16.59 -8.07
CA PHE A 127 -17.55 17.85 -8.75
C PHE A 127 -17.18 17.81 -10.24
N PHE A 128 -15.99 17.33 -10.59
CA PHE A 128 -15.51 17.34 -11.98
C PHE A 128 -16.31 16.45 -12.94
N PRO A 129 -16.67 15.20 -12.58
CA PRO A 129 -17.57 14.39 -13.39
C PRO A 129 -18.89 15.11 -13.69
N ASP A 130 -19.48 15.76 -12.67
CA ASP A 130 -20.75 16.46 -12.79
C ASP A 130 -20.64 17.73 -13.66
N LEU A 131 -19.53 18.46 -13.53
CA LEU A 131 -19.18 19.58 -14.40
C LEU A 131 -19.04 19.11 -15.84
N LEU A 132 -18.24 18.08 -16.11
CA LEU A 132 -18.00 17.58 -17.47
C LEU A 132 -19.26 17.00 -18.12
N ALA A 133 -20.14 16.39 -17.34
CA ALA A 133 -21.45 15.93 -17.79
C ALA A 133 -22.45 17.07 -18.05
N GLY A 134 -22.11 18.32 -17.66
CA GLY A 134 -22.99 19.48 -17.81
C GLY A 134 -24.29 19.34 -17.03
N LYS A 135 -24.22 18.79 -15.80
CA LYS A 135 -25.44 18.55 -15.01
C LYS A 135 -26.23 19.84 -14.77
N PRO A 136 -27.58 19.79 -14.78
CA PRO A 136 -28.42 20.99 -14.71
C PRO A 136 -28.19 21.87 -13.48
N ASP A 137 -27.86 21.28 -12.33
CA ASP A 137 -27.53 21.97 -11.09
C ASP A 137 -26.20 22.73 -11.18
N ILE A 138 -25.17 22.16 -11.81
CA ILE A 138 -23.90 22.85 -12.10
C ILE A 138 -24.13 24.02 -13.06
N LEU A 139 -24.89 23.80 -14.13
CA LEU A 139 -25.13 24.81 -15.17
C LEU A 139 -26.17 25.89 -14.78
N ALA A 140 -26.87 25.71 -13.65
CA ALA A 140 -27.75 26.73 -13.09
C ALA A 140 -26.95 27.84 -12.38
N ASP A 141 -25.76 27.53 -11.87
CA ASP A 141 -24.83 28.53 -11.35
C ASP A 141 -24.10 29.23 -12.51
N PRO A 142 -24.05 30.58 -12.54
CA PRO A 142 -23.35 31.30 -13.61
C PRO A 142 -21.86 30.97 -13.73
N THR A 143 -21.19 30.70 -12.61
CA THR A 143 -19.77 30.33 -12.58
C THR A 143 -19.59 28.91 -13.10
N GLY A 144 -20.43 27.98 -12.65
CA GLY A 144 -20.43 26.58 -13.11
C GLY A 144 -20.67 26.48 -14.62
N ARG A 145 -21.66 27.21 -15.13
CA ARG A 145 -21.91 27.33 -16.57
C ARG A 145 -20.71 27.90 -17.32
N ARG A 146 -20.09 28.97 -16.81
CA ARG A 146 -18.94 29.59 -17.45
C ARG A 146 -17.75 28.64 -17.54
N TRP A 147 -17.43 27.94 -16.45
CA TRP A 147 -16.35 26.94 -16.46
C TRP A 147 -16.65 25.78 -17.41
N TYR A 148 -17.90 25.31 -17.45
CA TYR A 148 -18.32 24.31 -18.43
C TYR A 148 -18.10 24.80 -19.87
N ASP A 149 -18.61 25.98 -20.22
CA ASP A 149 -18.49 26.56 -21.56
C ASP A 149 -17.01 26.80 -21.93
N MET A 150 -16.17 27.20 -20.97
CA MET A 150 -14.72 27.31 -21.16
C MET A 150 -14.10 25.96 -21.51
N ILE A 151 -14.44 24.89 -20.79
CA ILE A 151 -13.94 23.53 -21.09
C ILE A 151 -14.39 23.08 -22.49
N GLN A 152 -15.69 23.23 -22.81
CA GLN A 152 -16.25 22.81 -24.10
C GLN A 152 -15.70 23.62 -25.29
N SER A 153 -15.28 24.87 -25.06
CA SER A 153 -14.69 25.75 -26.09
C SER A 153 -13.17 25.67 -26.20
N GLY A 154 -12.53 24.69 -25.54
CA GLY A 154 -11.08 24.47 -25.62
C GLY A 154 -10.25 25.34 -24.68
N LYS A 155 -10.88 26.06 -23.75
CA LYS A 155 -10.25 26.87 -22.68
C LYS A 155 -10.24 26.15 -21.33
N GLY A 156 -10.15 24.82 -21.35
CA GLY A 156 -10.16 24.00 -20.13
C GLY A 156 -9.03 24.32 -19.16
N ALA A 157 -7.84 24.67 -19.67
CA ALA A 157 -6.71 25.05 -18.82
C ALA A 157 -6.98 26.33 -18.01
N ASP A 158 -7.56 27.36 -18.64
CA ASP A 158 -7.93 28.60 -17.94
C ASP A 158 -8.99 28.32 -16.87
N ALA A 159 -9.99 27.49 -17.17
CA ALA A 159 -11.02 27.10 -16.22
C ALA A 159 -10.42 26.34 -15.03
N ALA A 160 -9.50 25.40 -15.29
CA ALA A 160 -8.81 24.65 -14.26
C ALA A 160 -8.01 25.55 -13.31
N ILE A 161 -7.26 26.51 -13.86
CA ILE A 161 -6.51 27.49 -13.07
C ILE A 161 -7.46 28.29 -12.17
N GLU A 162 -8.57 28.79 -12.72
CA GLU A 162 -9.56 29.53 -11.92
C GLU A 162 -10.17 28.67 -10.80
N MET A 163 -10.52 27.41 -11.10
CA MET A 163 -11.10 26.49 -10.13
C MET A 163 -10.13 26.17 -9.00
N ILE A 164 -8.86 25.87 -9.31
CA ILE A 164 -7.82 25.56 -8.32
C ILE A 164 -7.57 26.79 -7.42
N ILE A 165 -7.44 27.99 -8.00
CA ILE A 165 -7.26 29.22 -7.24
C ILE A 165 -8.47 29.46 -6.33
N ALA A 166 -9.68 29.34 -6.87
CA ALA A 166 -10.89 29.58 -6.10
C ALA A 166 -11.02 28.59 -4.92
N PHE A 167 -10.71 27.32 -5.15
CA PHE A 167 -10.73 26.28 -4.13
C PHE A 167 -9.68 26.51 -3.04
N SER A 168 -8.43 26.73 -3.44
CA SER A 168 -7.31 26.99 -2.52
C SER A 168 -7.51 28.24 -1.66
N GLN A 169 -8.16 29.28 -2.19
CA GLN A 169 -8.41 30.53 -1.48
C GLN A 169 -9.73 30.55 -0.70
N GLY A 170 -10.50 29.46 -0.70
CA GLY A 170 -11.81 29.42 -0.03
C GLY A 170 -12.86 30.34 -0.65
N THR A 171 -12.71 30.67 -1.94
CA THR A 171 -13.63 31.52 -2.72
C THR A 171 -14.45 30.72 -3.74
N PHE A 172 -14.32 29.39 -3.73
CA PHE A 172 -15.10 28.50 -4.58
C PHE A 172 -16.60 28.68 -4.32
N PRO A 173 -17.45 28.76 -5.37
CA PRO A 173 -18.88 29.00 -5.17
C PRO A 173 -19.52 27.91 -4.31
N GLN A 174 -20.16 28.32 -3.20
CA GLN A 174 -20.75 27.38 -2.24
C GLN A 174 -21.80 26.46 -2.88
N ALA A 175 -22.54 26.95 -3.88
CA ALA A 175 -23.54 26.18 -4.61
C ALA A 175 -22.95 25.05 -5.48
N LEU A 176 -21.65 25.13 -5.80
CA LEU A 176 -20.93 24.16 -6.61
C LEU A 176 -20.11 23.17 -5.78
N LEU A 177 -20.01 23.37 -4.47
CA LEU A 177 -19.23 22.47 -3.60
C LEU A 177 -19.94 21.11 -3.47
N SER A 178 -19.22 20.06 -3.82
CA SER A 178 -19.57 18.68 -3.52
C SER A 178 -19.11 18.35 -2.10
N LEU A 179 -20.04 18.25 -1.16
CA LEU A 179 -19.76 18.04 0.27
C LEU A 179 -20.57 16.86 0.81
N PRO A 180 -20.14 16.22 1.92
CA PRO A 180 -20.96 15.27 2.65
C PRO A 180 -22.39 15.80 2.87
N GLY A 181 -23.37 15.03 2.42
CA GLY A 181 -24.79 15.41 2.46
C GLY A 181 -25.35 15.96 1.15
N THR A 182 -24.53 16.30 0.15
CA THR A 182 -25.01 16.65 -1.19
C THR A 182 -25.20 15.40 -2.06
N PRO A 183 -26.10 15.44 -3.07
CA PRO A 183 -26.27 14.34 -4.01
C PRO A 183 -25.01 14.02 -4.82
N ALA A 184 -24.24 15.04 -5.24
CA ALA A 184 -23.01 14.86 -6.01
C ALA A 184 -21.97 14.04 -5.22
N TYR A 185 -21.74 14.40 -3.95
CA TYR A 185 -20.77 13.74 -3.10
C TYR A 185 -21.12 12.28 -2.83
N ARG A 186 -22.38 12.03 -2.49
CA ARG A 186 -22.89 10.68 -2.25
C ARG A 186 -22.81 9.83 -3.51
N SER A 187 -23.23 10.37 -4.66
CA SER A 187 -23.19 9.64 -5.94
C SER A 187 -21.77 9.29 -6.35
N ALA A 188 -20.81 10.19 -6.10
CA ALA A 188 -19.40 9.93 -6.37
C ALA A 188 -18.87 8.77 -5.52
N TRP A 189 -19.19 8.76 -4.22
CA TRP A 189 -18.82 7.67 -3.33
C TRP A 189 -19.47 6.34 -3.71
N ASP A 190 -20.77 6.37 -4.04
CA ASP A 190 -21.51 5.18 -4.46
C ASP A 190 -20.92 4.59 -5.75
N GLU A 191 -20.51 5.41 -6.72
CA GLU A 191 -19.85 4.94 -7.94
C GLU A 191 -18.43 4.41 -7.68
N THR A 192 -17.65 5.01 -6.77
CA THR A 192 -16.35 4.47 -6.34
C THR A 192 -16.52 3.08 -5.72
N ILE A 193 -17.48 2.92 -4.79
CA ILE A 193 -17.79 1.61 -4.18
C ILE A 193 -18.21 0.61 -5.27
N LYS A 194 -19.15 1.00 -6.13
CA LYS A 194 -19.67 0.15 -7.20
C LYS A 194 -18.55 -0.32 -8.13
N ALA A 195 -17.68 0.58 -8.59
CA ALA A 195 -16.55 0.23 -9.44
C ALA A 195 -15.60 -0.76 -8.76
N ALA A 196 -15.33 -0.57 -7.46
CA ALA A 196 -14.52 -1.50 -6.68
C ALA A 196 -15.20 -2.88 -6.53
N GLU A 197 -16.50 -2.92 -6.21
CA GLU A 197 -17.26 -4.18 -6.10
C GLU A 197 -17.31 -4.93 -7.44
N GLU A 198 -17.57 -4.24 -8.55
CA GLU A 198 -17.64 -4.83 -9.89
C GLU A 198 -16.27 -5.34 -10.38
N ALA A 199 -15.18 -4.68 -9.97
CA ALA A 199 -13.82 -5.04 -10.37
C ALA A 199 -13.19 -6.13 -9.49
N ASN A 200 -13.70 -6.36 -8.27
CA ASN A 200 -13.14 -7.30 -7.32
C ASN A 200 -13.36 -8.76 -7.78
N ASP A 201 -12.27 -9.48 -8.03
CA ASP A 201 -12.27 -10.89 -8.45
C ASP A 201 -11.38 -11.70 -7.49
N PRO A 202 -11.90 -12.08 -6.30
CA PRO A 202 -11.13 -12.75 -5.26
C PRO A 202 -10.35 -13.97 -5.78
N GLY A 203 -9.07 -14.02 -5.45
CA GLY A 203 -8.10 -15.02 -5.93
C GLY A 203 -7.37 -14.61 -7.21
N ARG A 204 -7.78 -13.54 -7.90
CA ARG A 204 -7.18 -13.05 -9.14
C ARG A 204 -6.81 -11.58 -9.10
N PHE A 205 -7.72 -10.72 -8.65
CA PHE A 205 -7.51 -9.29 -8.53
C PHE A 205 -8.33 -8.74 -7.38
N THR A 206 -7.70 -8.00 -6.47
CA THR A 206 -8.41 -7.32 -5.37
C THR A 206 -8.59 -5.84 -5.69
N ALA A 207 -9.83 -5.39 -5.80
CA ALA A 207 -10.17 -3.98 -5.93
C ALA A 207 -10.58 -3.45 -4.55
N PHE A 208 -9.76 -2.65 -3.90
CA PHE A 208 -10.09 -2.07 -2.60
C PHE A 208 -11.03 -0.87 -2.73
N ILE A 209 -11.89 -0.71 -1.74
CA ILE A 209 -12.64 0.54 -1.52
C ILE A 209 -11.76 1.44 -0.66
N GLY A 210 -11.58 2.68 -1.09
CA GLY A 210 -10.77 3.66 -0.37
C GLY A 210 -10.97 5.07 -0.89
N TYR A 211 -10.35 6.03 -0.21
CA TYR A 211 -10.32 7.44 -0.58
C TYR A 211 -9.11 8.11 0.09
N GLU A 212 -8.73 9.29 -0.36
CA GLU A 212 -7.70 10.09 0.32
C GLU A 212 -8.31 11.22 1.15
N TRP A 213 -8.01 11.24 2.45
CA TRP A 213 -8.24 12.40 3.32
C TRP A 213 -7.12 13.43 3.15
N THR A 214 -7.47 14.62 2.64
CA THR A 214 -6.55 15.54 1.95
C THR A 214 -6.07 16.73 2.81
N SER A 215 -5.48 16.49 3.99
CA SER A 215 -5.08 17.60 4.88
C SER A 215 -3.83 18.32 4.40
N ASN A 216 -3.95 19.61 4.05
CA ASN A 216 -2.85 20.40 3.48
C ASN A 216 -2.73 21.83 4.04
N THR A 217 -3.13 22.07 5.29
CA THR A 217 -3.19 23.41 5.89
C THR A 217 -1.87 24.18 5.83
N GLY A 218 -1.91 25.34 5.17
CA GLY A 218 -0.72 26.17 4.89
C GLY A 218 0.23 25.55 3.86
N GLY A 219 -0.28 24.72 2.95
CA GLY A 219 0.48 24.01 1.91
C GLY A 219 1.20 22.75 2.43
N ASN A 220 1.15 22.48 3.73
CA ASN A 220 1.92 21.43 4.38
C ASN A 220 1.18 20.10 4.35
N ASN A 221 1.74 19.12 3.63
CA ASN A 221 1.13 17.82 3.44
C ASN A 221 0.95 17.02 4.73
N LEU A 222 -0.28 16.54 4.93
CA LEU A 222 -0.69 15.58 5.94
C LEU A 222 -1.78 14.65 5.38
N HIS A 223 -1.67 14.24 4.13
CA HIS A 223 -2.65 13.35 3.51
C HIS A 223 -2.61 11.92 4.09
N ARG A 224 -3.73 11.21 3.99
CA ARG A 224 -3.85 9.78 4.29
C ARG A 224 -4.77 9.07 3.31
N ASN A 225 -4.34 7.93 2.80
CA ASN A 225 -5.22 7.01 2.07
C ASN A 225 -5.96 6.13 3.07
N VAL A 226 -7.27 6.28 3.18
CA VAL A 226 -8.14 5.46 4.01
C VAL A 226 -8.61 4.26 3.19
N ILE A 227 -8.31 3.06 3.68
CA ILE A 227 -8.59 1.79 2.99
C ILE A 227 -9.55 0.97 3.84
N PHE A 228 -10.62 0.49 3.23
CA PHE A 228 -11.59 -0.39 3.87
C PHE A 228 -11.18 -1.84 3.66
N ARG A 229 -11.14 -2.61 4.75
CA ARG A 229 -11.09 -4.07 4.68
C ARG A 229 -12.35 -4.64 4.03
N ASP A 230 -13.47 -3.95 4.27
CA ASP A 230 -14.82 -4.43 4.03
C ASP A 230 -15.30 -4.26 2.58
N ASN A 231 -16.46 -4.86 2.29
CA ASN A 231 -17.17 -4.69 1.03
C ASN A 231 -18.13 -3.49 1.07
N GLY A 232 -18.77 -3.21 -0.06
CA GLY A 232 -19.68 -2.10 -0.25
C GLY A 232 -20.86 -2.06 0.70
N ASP A 233 -21.31 -3.19 1.24
CA ASP A 233 -22.43 -3.26 2.21
C ASP A 233 -22.12 -2.53 3.53
N LYS A 234 -20.84 -2.51 3.95
CA LYS A 234 -20.38 -1.70 5.09
C LYS A 234 -19.83 -0.35 4.67
N ALA A 235 -19.03 -0.28 3.60
CA ALA A 235 -18.42 0.99 3.18
C ALA A 235 -19.47 2.06 2.80
N SER A 236 -20.61 1.66 2.23
CA SER A 236 -21.74 2.55 1.89
C SER A 236 -22.50 3.11 3.10
N ARG A 237 -22.20 2.63 4.31
CA ARG A 237 -22.84 3.12 5.56
C ARG A 237 -22.29 4.48 5.99
N VAL A 238 -21.14 4.87 5.46
CA VAL A 238 -20.49 6.16 5.67
C VAL A 238 -20.23 6.83 4.33
N VAL A 239 -19.92 8.13 4.38
CA VAL A 239 -19.29 8.85 3.27
C VAL A 239 -17.89 9.26 3.70
N PRO A 240 -16.94 9.45 2.77
CA PRO A 240 -15.59 9.87 3.11
C PRO A 240 -15.58 11.10 4.01
N PHE A 241 -14.75 11.06 5.06
CA PHE A 241 -14.48 12.23 5.90
C PHE A 241 -13.67 13.25 5.11
N ILE A 242 -14.05 14.52 5.18
CA ILE A 242 -13.35 15.62 4.48
C ILE A 242 -12.51 16.44 5.45
N THR A 243 -11.72 17.38 4.92
CA THR A 243 -10.95 18.32 5.73
C THR A 243 -11.61 19.69 5.90
N MET A 244 -12.51 20.08 4.97
CA MET A 244 -13.18 21.37 5.03
C MET A 244 -14.13 21.52 6.22
N SER A 245 -13.88 22.54 7.05
CA SER A 245 -14.80 23.00 8.09
C SER A 245 -16.10 23.56 7.49
N PRO A 246 -17.28 23.42 8.15
CA PRO A 246 -17.51 22.81 9.46
C PRO A 246 -17.83 21.30 9.43
N LEU A 247 -17.88 20.68 8.24
CA LEU A 247 -18.28 19.28 8.10
C LEU A 247 -17.14 18.29 8.35
N GLY A 248 -15.90 18.75 8.16
CA GLY A 248 -14.68 17.99 8.36
C GLY A 248 -13.68 18.67 9.28
N SER A 249 -12.49 18.08 9.33
CA SER A 249 -11.34 18.55 10.10
C SER A 249 -10.07 18.14 9.37
N ASP A 250 -9.04 18.99 9.40
CA ASP A 250 -7.69 18.74 8.89
C ASP A 250 -6.77 18.13 9.96
N ASN A 251 -7.28 17.85 11.16
CA ASN A 251 -6.53 17.23 12.24
C ASN A 251 -6.62 15.69 12.17
N PRO A 252 -5.49 14.95 12.12
CA PRO A 252 -5.49 13.48 12.10
C PRO A 252 -6.23 12.84 13.28
N ARG A 253 -6.27 13.50 14.45
CA ARG A 253 -7.04 13.01 15.60
C ARG A 253 -8.53 12.90 15.31
N ASP A 254 -9.09 13.80 14.49
CA ASP A 254 -10.50 13.75 14.13
C ASP A 254 -10.77 12.74 13.02
N LEU A 255 -9.80 12.52 12.12
CA LEU A 255 -9.84 11.39 11.19
C LEU A 255 -9.90 10.06 11.96
N TRP A 256 -9.03 9.85 12.95
CA TRP A 256 -9.03 8.62 13.75
C TRP A 256 -10.33 8.41 14.54
N LYS A 257 -10.93 9.50 15.06
CA LYS A 257 -12.28 9.42 15.67
C LYS A 257 -13.34 8.99 14.66
N TRP A 258 -13.30 9.51 13.44
CA TRP A 258 -14.20 9.09 12.37
C TRP A 258 -13.99 7.61 12.01
N MET A 259 -12.73 7.15 11.95
CA MET A 259 -12.39 5.75 11.69
C MET A 259 -12.93 4.84 12.81
N ALA A 260 -12.69 5.19 14.07
CA ALA A 260 -13.22 4.47 15.22
C ALA A 260 -14.75 4.39 15.19
N ALA A 261 -15.43 5.49 14.84
CA ALA A 261 -16.89 5.51 14.73
C ALA A 261 -17.41 4.60 13.60
N TYR A 262 -16.69 4.50 12.48
CA TYR A 262 -17.01 3.53 11.43
C TYR A 262 -16.90 2.09 11.93
N GLU A 263 -15.79 1.75 12.59
CA GLU A 263 -15.55 0.39 13.11
C GLU A 263 -16.60 0.03 14.17
N GLU A 264 -16.93 0.95 15.09
CA GLU A 264 -17.96 0.75 16.12
C GLU A 264 -19.36 0.55 15.52
N ALA A 265 -19.74 1.38 14.54
CA ALA A 265 -21.08 1.36 13.98
C ALA A 265 -21.34 0.18 13.03
N THR A 266 -20.28 -0.35 12.40
CA THR A 266 -20.41 -1.36 11.34
C THR A 266 -19.81 -2.72 11.69
N GLY A 267 -18.96 -2.80 12.72
CA GLY A 267 -18.08 -3.94 12.95
C GLY A 267 -17.13 -4.19 11.78
N GLY A 268 -16.86 -3.16 10.96
CA GLY A 268 -15.87 -3.17 9.88
C GLY A 268 -14.48 -2.80 10.38
N ASN A 269 -13.52 -2.77 9.45
CA ASN A 269 -12.16 -2.35 9.71
C ASN A 269 -11.63 -1.41 8.63
N VAL A 270 -10.89 -0.40 9.08
CA VAL A 270 -10.24 0.59 8.22
C VAL A 270 -8.82 0.84 8.71
N LEU A 271 -7.93 1.12 7.76
CA LEU A 271 -6.60 1.64 8.05
C LEU A 271 -6.36 2.92 7.24
N ALA A 272 -5.37 3.70 7.66
CA ALA A 272 -4.92 4.90 7.00
C ALA A 272 -3.43 4.76 6.64
N ILE A 273 -3.05 5.08 5.40
CA ILE A 273 -1.66 5.12 4.97
C ILE A 273 -1.26 6.58 4.79
N ALA A 274 -0.47 7.10 5.71
CA ALA A 274 0.15 8.41 5.57
C ALA A 274 1.26 8.36 4.50
N HIS A 275 1.44 9.45 3.78
CA HIS A 275 2.36 9.52 2.64
C HIS A 275 2.96 10.93 2.48
N ASN A 276 4.03 11.06 1.68
CA ASN A 276 4.67 12.34 1.33
C ASN A 276 5.09 13.22 2.50
N GLY A 277 5.73 12.63 3.50
CA GLY A 277 6.34 13.39 4.57
C GLY A 277 7.35 14.44 4.09
N ASN A 278 8.04 14.20 2.96
CA ASN A 278 8.95 15.14 2.31
C ASN A 278 8.30 16.48 1.89
N LEU A 279 6.96 16.53 1.79
CA LEU A 279 6.19 17.74 1.45
C LEU A 279 5.42 18.31 2.64
N SER A 280 5.70 17.84 3.86
CA SER A 280 4.96 18.22 5.08
C SER A 280 5.53 19.45 5.80
N ASN A 281 6.71 19.91 5.41
CA ASN A 281 7.58 20.84 6.16
C ASN A 281 7.68 20.50 7.65
N GLY A 282 7.98 19.23 7.93
CA GLY A 282 8.26 18.72 9.27
C GLY A 282 7.03 18.36 10.10
N ARG A 283 5.85 18.25 9.47
CA ARG A 283 4.60 17.91 10.17
C ARG A 283 4.28 16.42 10.19
N MET A 284 4.87 15.61 9.31
CA MET A 284 4.44 14.22 9.14
C MET A 284 4.76 13.32 10.34
N PHE A 285 5.92 13.50 10.97
CA PHE A 285 6.36 12.70 12.12
C PHE A 285 6.65 13.59 13.35
N PRO A 286 5.63 14.27 13.91
CA PRO A 286 5.84 15.28 14.92
C PRO A 286 6.30 14.68 16.26
N ILE A 287 7.10 15.45 17.01
CA ILE A 287 7.21 15.30 18.48
C ILE A 287 6.40 16.37 19.20
N ILE A 288 6.14 17.49 18.53
CA ILE A 288 5.18 18.54 18.92
C ILE A 288 4.11 18.58 17.84
N GLU A 289 2.85 18.42 18.22
CA GLU A 289 1.75 18.44 17.25
C GLU A 289 1.50 19.86 16.74
N SER A 290 1.40 20.01 15.41
CA SER A 290 1.14 21.30 14.77
C SER A 290 -0.22 21.91 15.14
N PHE A 291 -1.22 21.08 15.45
CA PHE A 291 -2.59 21.52 15.75
C PHE A 291 -2.79 21.96 17.20
N THR A 292 -2.02 21.40 18.14
CA THR A 292 -2.16 21.70 19.58
C THR A 292 -1.00 22.55 20.12
N GLY A 293 0.15 22.56 19.43
CA GLY A 293 1.39 23.17 19.89
C GLY A 293 2.00 22.47 21.11
N LYS A 294 1.53 21.26 21.43
CA LYS A 294 1.94 20.48 22.60
C LYS A 294 2.73 19.24 22.17
N PRO A 295 3.59 18.69 23.05
CA PRO A 295 4.19 17.38 22.82
C PRO A 295 3.11 16.34 22.54
N ILE A 296 3.42 15.38 21.66
CA ILE A 296 2.53 14.25 21.44
C ILE A 296 2.32 13.49 22.75
N ASP A 297 1.08 13.05 22.99
CA ASP A 297 0.70 12.29 24.18
C ASP A 297 0.46 10.81 23.85
N VAL A 298 0.16 10.03 24.89
CA VAL A 298 -0.14 8.59 24.75
C VAL A 298 -1.34 8.36 23.84
N GLU A 299 -2.37 9.22 23.89
CA GLU A 299 -3.56 9.10 23.04
C GLU A 299 -3.21 9.25 21.55
N TYR A 300 -2.36 10.23 21.19
CA TYR A 300 -1.82 10.34 19.84
C TYR A 300 -1.07 9.08 19.44
N ALA A 301 -0.20 8.61 20.33
CA ALA A 301 0.68 7.49 20.04
C ALA A 301 -0.10 6.19 19.81
N GLU A 302 -1.10 5.91 20.64
CA GLU A 302 -1.98 4.75 20.52
C GLU A 302 -2.88 4.84 19.29
N ALA A 303 -3.49 6.00 19.03
CA ALA A 303 -4.35 6.20 17.87
C ALA A 303 -3.58 6.00 16.56
N ARG A 304 -2.43 6.67 16.42
CA ARG A 304 -1.58 6.52 15.23
C ARG A 304 -1.09 5.08 15.07
N ALA A 305 -0.62 4.46 16.15
CA ALA A 305 -0.16 3.08 16.10
C ALA A 305 -1.26 2.09 15.76
N THR A 306 -2.53 2.43 16.00
CA THR A 306 -3.71 1.60 15.70
C THR A 306 -4.09 1.70 14.22
N TRP A 307 -4.32 2.90 13.72
CA TRP A 307 -4.90 3.10 12.38
C TRP A 307 -3.87 3.40 11.29
N GLU A 308 -2.69 3.93 11.62
CA GLU A 308 -1.61 4.21 10.66
C GLU A 308 -0.51 3.14 10.72
N ARG A 309 -0.87 1.90 10.37
CA ARG A 309 0.05 0.75 10.41
C ARG A 309 1.15 0.80 9.36
N LEU A 310 0.91 1.50 8.26
CA LEU A 310 1.78 1.58 7.09
C LEU A 310 2.10 3.03 6.75
N TYR A 311 3.26 3.22 6.15
CA TYR A 311 3.69 4.49 5.58
C TYR A 311 4.15 4.32 4.13
N GLU A 312 3.70 5.21 3.26
CA GLU A 312 4.16 5.27 1.88
C GLU A 312 5.48 6.02 1.79
N ALA A 313 6.56 5.27 1.60
CA ALA A 313 7.92 5.78 1.64
C ALA A 313 8.40 6.33 0.29
N THR A 314 7.77 5.97 -0.82
CA THR A 314 8.21 6.38 -2.17
C THR A 314 7.02 6.51 -3.12
N GLN A 315 7.03 7.57 -3.94
CA GLN A 315 6.03 7.84 -4.96
C GLN A 315 6.58 8.79 -6.05
N ILE A 316 5.73 9.22 -6.99
CA ILE A 316 6.10 10.11 -8.10
C ILE A 316 6.65 11.49 -7.65
N LYS A 317 6.15 12.01 -6.53
CA LYS A 317 6.59 13.24 -5.86
C LYS A 317 7.82 13.03 -4.97
N GLY A 318 8.72 12.13 -5.39
CA GLY A 318 10.02 11.87 -4.79
C GLY A 318 10.06 10.76 -3.74
N ASP A 319 11.27 10.26 -3.49
CA ASP A 319 11.55 9.28 -2.44
C ASP A 319 11.62 9.94 -1.05
N GLY A 320 10.95 9.30 -0.09
CA GLY A 320 10.78 9.74 1.29
C GLY A 320 11.38 8.78 2.32
N GLU A 321 12.24 7.85 1.91
CA GLU A 321 12.88 6.90 2.84
C GLU A 321 13.90 7.61 3.74
N THR A 322 14.82 8.37 3.14
CA THR A 322 15.86 9.14 3.85
C THR A 322 16.32 10.38 3.06
N HIS A 323 17.22 11.15 3.67
CA HIS A 323 17.80 12.36 3.08
C HIS A 323 19.32 12.44 3.35
N PRO A 324 20.16 13.01 2.46
CA PRO A 324 21.62 13.04 2.65
C PRO A 324 22.05 13.79 3.91
N PHE A 325 21.32 14.82 4.30
CA PHE A 325 21.52 15.52 5.57
C PHE A 325 21.35 14.60 6.80
N LEU A 326 20.41 13.65 6.74
CA LEU A 326 20.11 12.72 7.84
C LEU A 326 20.99 11.46 7.79
N SER A 327 21.39 11.04 6.59
CA SER A 327 22.21 9.85 6.32
C SER A 327 23.42 10.19 5.44
N PRO A 328 24.40 10.98 5.93
CA PRO A 328 25.50 11.51 5.11
C PRO A 328 26.47 10.44 4.59
N ASN A 329 26.45 9.24 5.16
CA ASN A 329 27.30 8.11 4.75
C ASN A 329 26.56 7.09 3.87
N ASP A 330 25.31 7.36 3.51
CA ASP A 330 24.52 6.49 2.65
C ASP A 330 24.52 7.06 1.23
N GLU A 331 25.17 6.34 0.31
CA GLU A 331 25.29 6.73 -1.10
C GLU A 331 23.95 6.76 -1.85
N PHE A 332 22.93 6.06 -1.34
CA PHE A 332 21.58 6.05 -1.91
C PHE A 332 20.65 7.09 -1.29
N ALA A 333 21.09 7.84 -0.27
CA ALA A 333 20.25 8.83 0.41
C ALA A 333 19.84 10.02 -0.48
N ASN A 334 20.45 10.18 -1.66
CA ASN A 334 20.14 11.24 -2.64
C ASN A 334 19.32 10.70 -3.84
N PHE A 335 18.59 9.60 -3.68
CA PHE A 335 17.76 9.04 -4.75
C PHE A 335 16.49 9.88 -4.96
N GLU A 336 16.26 10.31 -6.21
CA GLU A 336 15.04 10.93 -6.74
C GLU A 336 14.21 11.76 -5.73
N ARG A 337 14.78 12.86 -5.21
CA ARG A 337 14.20 13.65 -4.11
C ARG A 337 13.32 14.82 -4.57
N TRP A 338 12.27 15.08 -3.81
CA TRP A 338 11.56 16.36 -3.77
C TRP A 338 11.65 16.97 -2.38
N ASP A 339 12.52 17.95 -2.21
CA ASP A 339 12.86 18.55 -0.91
C ASP A 339 12.95 20.08 -0.95
N LYS A 340 12.40 20.73 -1.99
CA LYS A 340 12.49 22.19 -2.18
C LYS A 340 11.56 22.98 -1.24
N GLY A 341 10.43 22.40 -0.86
CA GLY A 341 9.41 23.05 -0.03
C GLY A 341 8.20 22.16 0.19
N ASN A 342 7.10 22.76 0.62
CA ASN A 342 5.79 22.11 0.77
C ASN A 342 5.05 21.97 -0.58
N LEU A 343 3.81 21.46 -0.57
CA LEU A 343 3.07 21.02 -1.78
C LEU A 343 2.98 22.09 -2.88
N ASP A 344 2.72 23.34 -2.49
CA ASP A 344 2.52 24.48 -3.39
C ASP A 344 3.74 25.40 -3.47
N LEU A 345 4.86 25.01 -2.83
CA LEU A 345 6.08 25.81 -2.68
C LEU A 345 5.81 27.19 -2.06
N SER A 346 4.75 27.32 -1.26
CA SER A 346 4.48 28.52 -0.47
C SER A 346 5.49 28.68 0.67
N GLU A 347 6.12 27.61 1.13
CA GLU A 347 7.19 27.63 2.14
C GLU A 347 8.35 26.72 1.71
N LEU A 348 9.55 27.30 1.63
CA LEU A 348 10.77 26.56 1.28
C LEU A 348 11.25 25.71 2.45
N LYS A 349 11.89 24.58 2.13
CA LYS A 349 12.42 23.65 3.11
C LYS A 349 13.58 24.25 3.91
N THR A 350 13.64 23.94 5.20
CA THR A 350 14.83 24.17 6.04
C THR A 350 15.37 22.86 6.61
N PRO A 351 16.67 22.78 6.98
CA PRO A 351 17.26 21.54 7.49
C PRO A 351 16.59 20.98 8.75
N GLU A 352 16.03 21.84 9.60
CA GLU A 352 15.37 21.46 10.86
C GLU A 352 14.05 20.71 10.64
N MET A 353 13.43 20.88 9.46
CA MET A 353 12.20 20.18 9.11
C MET A 353 12.46 18.70 8.81
N LEU A 354 13.61 18.39 8.20
CA LEU A 354 13.89 17.09 7.56
C LEU A 354 13.78 15.89 8.53
N GLU A 355 14.16 16.07 9.80
CA GLU A 355 14.08 14.99 10.81
C GLU A 355 12.65 14.44 10.97
N PHE A 356 11.63 15.25 10.70
CA PHE A 356 10.22 14.92 10.91
C PHE A 356 9.48 14.57 9.60
N GLU A 357 10.21 14.31 8.52
CA GLU A 357 9.64 14.11 7.17
C GLU A 357 9.96 12.76 6.53
N TYR A 358 11.09 12.16 6.91
CA TYR A 358 11.61 10.96 6.26
C TYR A 358 11.42 9.71 7.10
N ALA A 359 11.06 8.60 6.46
CA ALA A 359 10.65 7.37 7.11
C ALA A 359 11.72 6.81 8.05
N ARG A 360 13.00 6.78 7.63
CA ARG A 360 14.12 6.28 8.44
C ARG A 360 14.30 7.08 9.73
N SER A 361 14.14 8.40 9.65
CA SER A 361 14.19 9.27 10.82
C SER A 361 12.99 9.05 11.73
N ALA A 362 11.80 8.88 11.16
CA ALA A 362 10.59 8.55 11.90
C ALA A 362 10.74 7.26 12.71
N LEU A 363 11.38 6.21 12.17
CA LEU A 363 11.65 4.97 12.91
C LEU A 363 12.52 5.24 14.16
N LYS A 364 13.54 6.10 14.04
CA LYS A 364 14.38 6.52 15.17
C LYS A 364 13.60 7.35 16.19
N LEU A 365 12.78 8.30 15.73
CA LEU A 365 11.88 9.08 16.59
C LEU A 365 10.90 8.16 17.33
N GLY A 366 10.39 7.13 16.66
CA GLY A 366 9.50 6.13 17.23
C GLY A 366 10.10 5.42 18.42
N LEU A 367 11.36 4.98 18.33
CA LEU A 367 12.08 4.35 19.45
C LEU A 367 12.25 5.31 20.65
N LYS A 368 12.50 6.60 20.37
CA LYS A 368 12.59 7.63 21.41
C LYS A 368 11.24 7.79 22.11
N LEU A 369 10.17 7.95 21.33
CA LEU A 369 8.80 8.14 21.85
C LEU A 369 8.30 6.91 22.59
N GLU A 370 8.68 5.71 22.16
CA GLU A 370 8.38 4.46 22.87
C GLU A 370 9.00 4.43 24.28
N ALA A 371 10.23 4.93 24.43
CA ALA A 371 10.87 5.02 25.74
C ALA A 371 10.20 6.06 26.66
N GLU A 372 9.59 7.11 26.08
CA GLU A 372 8.94 8.20 26.82
C GLU A 372 7.47 7.91 27.16
N LEU A 373 6.73 7.33 26.21
CA LEU A 373 5.27 7.14 26.27
C LEU A 373 4.86 5.68 26.49
N GLY A 374 5.77 4.72 26.31
CA GLY A 374 5.46 3.28 26.33
C GLY A 374 4.82 2.76 25.04
N VAL A 375 4.57 3.62 24.05
CA VAL A 375 3.94 3.28 22.76
C VAL A 375 4.73 3.94 21.64
N ASN A 376 4.98 3.19 20.56
CA ASN A 376 5.71 3.66 19.39
C ASN A 376 4.74 4.07 18.26
N PRO A 377 4.48 5.38 18.05
CA PRO A 377 3.59 5.84 16.97
C PRO A 377 4.14 5.60 15.56
N TYR A 378 5.45 5.40 15.43
CA TYR A 378 6.15 5.32 14.14
C TYR A 378 6.68 3.92 13.87
N LYS A 379 6.14 2.90 14.54
CA LYS A 379 6.38 1.51 14.21
C LYS A 379 5.45 1.09 13.07
N PHE A 380 5.80 1.46 11.84
CA PHE A 380 5.01 1.17 10.65
C PHE A 380 5.72 0.19 9.69
N GLY A 381 4.94 -0.50 8.86
CA GLY A 381 5.44 -1.14 7.64
C GLY A 381 5.59 -0.13 6.52
N MET A 382 6.38 -0.45 5.48
CA MET A 382 6.58 0.44 4.34
C MET A 382 5.84 -0.08 3.12
N VAL A 383 5.29 0.85 2.35
CA VAL A 383 4.75 0.64 0.99
C VAL A 383 5.29 1.74 0.06
N GLY A 384 5.25 1.50 -1.25
CA GLY A 384 5.38 2.54 -2.26
C GLY A 384 4.10 2.58 -3.06
N SER A 385 3.75 3.71 -3.65
CA SER A 385 2.53 3.84 -4.45
C SER A 385 2.68 4.99 -5.44
N THR A 386 1.75 5.12 -6.37
CA THR A 386 1.97 6.03 -7.50
C THR A 386 1.59 7.47 -7.17
N ASP A 387 0.52 7.68 -6.40
CA ASP A 387 -0.18 8.96 -6.31
C ASP A 387 -0.53 9.47 -7.73
N ALA A 388 -0.70 8.62 -8.73
CA ALA A 388 -0.93 9.13 -10.08
C ALA A 388 -2.32 9.79 -10.18
N HIS A 389 -2.39 11.01 -10.71
CA HIS A 389 -3.62 11.77 -10.98
C HIS A 389 -4.06 11.65 -12.44
N THR A 390 -3.72 10.53 -13.07
CA THR A 390 -4.06 10.21 -14.47
C THR A 390 -5.11 9.10 -14.56
N GLY A 391 -5.41 8.41 -13.45
CA GLY A 391 -6.13 7.14 -13.43
C GLY A 391 -5.29 5.95 -13.90
N LEU A 392 -3.98 6.11 -14.10
CA LEU A 392 -3.08 5.08 -14.59
C LEU A 392 -1.95 4.81 -13.58
N ALA A 393 -1.98 3.66 -12.92
CA ALA A 393 -0.91 3.17 -12.04
C ALA A 393 0.30 2.67 -12.86
N ALA A 394 0.89 3.53 -13.68
CA ALA A 394 1.90 3.19 -14.69
C ALA A 394 3.25 3.82 -14.35
N VAL A 395 4.12 3.06 -13.67
CA VAL A 395 5.42 3.56 -13.15
C VAL A 395 6.65 2.86 -13.73
N GLU A 396 6.48 2.03 -14.75
CA GLU A 396 7.63 1.51 -15.50
C GLU A 396 8.20 2.63 -16.37
N GLU A 397 9.52 2.85 -16.35
CA GLU A 397 10.15 4.03 -16.96
C GLU A 397 9.88 4.14 -18.47
N ASN A 398 9.78 2.99 -19.15
CA ASN A 398 9.43 2.89 -20.57
C ASN A 398 7.92 2.99 -20.86
N ASN A 399 7.09 3.12 -19.81
CA ASN A 399 5.63 3.18 -19.86
C ASN A 399 5.07 4.18 -18.83
N PHE A 400 5.85 5.20 -18.46
CA PHE A 400 5.49 6.15 -17.40
C PHE A 400 4.60 7.27 -17.95
N PHE A 401 3.38 7.38 -17.41
CA PHE A 401 2.37 8.36 -17.84
C PHE A 401 2.38 9.68 -17.04
N GLY A 402 3.35 9.89 -16.15
CA GLY A 402 3.48 11.13 -15.38
C GLY A 402 2.57 11.21 -14.16
N LYS A 403 2.69 12.30 -13.40
CA LYS A 403 1.90 12.57 -12.19
C LYS A 403 0.47 13.01 -12.52
N THR A 404 0.31 13.86 -13.52
CA THR A 404 -0.95 14.46 -13.96
C THR A 404 -1.09 14.34 -15.47
N THR A 405 -2.30 14.52 -16.02
CA THR A 405 -2.51 14.48 -17.47
C THR A 405 -1.67 15.51 -18.24
N SER A 406 -1.38 16.68 -17.65
CA SER A 406 -0.45 17.67 -18.22
C SER A 406 1.00 17.17 -18.37
N SER A 407 1.33 16.05 -17.72
CA SER A 407 2.64 15.38 -17.76
C SER A 407 2.59 13.99 -18.41
N GLU A 408 1.50 13.66 -19.10
CA GLU A 408 1.44 12.46 -19.95
C GLU A 408 2.50 12.51 -21.08
N PRO A 409 2.85 11.38 -21.70
CA PRO A 409 3.98 11.30 -22.62
C PRO A 409 3.91 12.34 -23.76
N SER A 410 4.88 13.26 -23.78
CA SER A 410 5.07 14.27 -24.82
C SER A 410 6.58 14.56 -25.03
N PRO A 411 6.99 15.11 -26.19
CA PRO A 411 8.39 15.45 -26.45
C PRO A 411 8.99 16.48 -25.48
N ASP A 412 8.16 17.34 -24.90
CA ASP A 412 8.57 18.48 -24.08
C ASP A 412 8.41 18.25 -22.56
N ARG A 413 7.76 17.15 -22.14
CA ARG A 413 7.46 16.80 -20.74
C ARG A 413 8.64 17.03 -19.80
N ALA A 414 9.82 16.49 -20.13
CA ALA A 414 10.99 16.56 -19.26
C ALA A 414 11.47 18.01 -19.05
N THR A 415 11.31 18.86 -20.07
CA THR A 415 11.79 20.25 -20.06
C THR A 415 10.75 21.26 -19.59
N HIS A 416 9.48 20.86 -19.46
CA HIS A 416 8.43 21.71 -18.94
C HIS A 416 8.51 21.78 -17.41
N PRO A 417 8.37 22.97 -16.78
CA PRO A 417 8.21 23.06 -15.34
C PRO A 417 6.94 22.32 -14.87
N PHE A 418 7.08 21.39 -13.92
CA PHE A 418 5.93 20.73 -13.31
C PHE A 418 5.24 21.65 -12.30
N VAL A 419 6.02 22.27 -11.41
CA VAL A 419 5.55 23.35 -10.51
C VAL A 419 6.50 24.53 -10.65
N LYS A 420 5.96 25.75 -10.75
CA LYS A 420 6.76 26.97 -10.82
C LYS A 420 6.14 28.08 -10.00
N THR A 421 6.87 28.54 -8.98
CA THR A 421 6.54 29.74 -8.19
C THR A 421 7.67 30.76 -8.32
N ASP A 422 7.52 31.90 -7.64
CA ASP A 422 8.60 32.89 -7.46
C ASP A 422 9.73 32.37 -6.56
N LYS A 423 9.44 31.38 -5.70
CA LYS A 423 10.40 30.83 -4.73
C LYS A 423 11.21 29.66 -5.28
N ALA A 424 10.59 28.76 -6.03
CA ALA A 424 11.26 27.58 -6.56
C ALA A 424 10.57 27.03 -7.82
N THR A 425 11.26 26.12 -8.50
CA THR A 425 10.72 25.40 -9.66
C THR A 425 11.04 23.92 -9.50
N ILE A 426 10.05 23.07 -9.71
CA ILE A 426 10.19 21.63 -9.88
C ILE A 426 9.97 21.33 -11.36
N MET A 427 10.94 20.70 -12.00
CA MET A 427 10.90 20.36 -13.42
C MET A 427 10.20 19.02 -13.66
N GLY A 428 9.65 18.81 -14.85
CA GLY A 428 9.02 17.54 -15.22
C GLY A 428 9.98 16.34 -15.14
N TRP A 429 11.28 16.52 -15.37
CA TRP A 429 12.25 15.42 -15.17
C TRP A 429 12.48 15.07 -13.69
N GLU A 430 12.04 15.92 -12.74
CA GLU A 430 12.11 15.62 -11.31
C GLU A 430 10.93 14.77 -10.83
N THR A 431 9.90 14.52 -11.66
CA THR A 431 8.85 13.55 -11.30
C THR A 431 9.39 12.13 -11.48
N THR A 432 9.39 11.38 -10.39
CA THR A 432 9.91 10.03 -10.24
C THR A 432 8.96 9.02 -10.88
N ALA A 433 9.45 8.06 -11.68
CA ALA A 433 8.61 6.95 -12.13
C ALA A 433 8.61 5.88 -11.02
N SER A 434 7.81 6.10 -9.96
CA SER A 434 7.89 5.26 -8.76
C SER A 434 6.55 4.87 -8.17
N GLY A 435 6.55 3.64 -7.67
CA GLY A 435 5.79 3.26 -6.49
C GLY A 435 4.88 2.06 -6.72
N TYR A 436 5.19 0.92 -6.09
CA TYR A 436 4.24 -0.15 -5.84
C TYR A 436 4.40 -0.72 -4.44
N ALA A 437 3.28 -1.21 -3.91
CA ALA A 437 3.20 -1.88 -2.64
C ALA A 437 3.33 -3.39 -2.88
N ALA A 438 4.22 -4.04 -2.14
CA ALA A 438 4.29 -5.49 -2.09
C ALA A 438 3.74 -5.98 -0.75
N VAL A 439 2.82 -6.95 -0.80
CA VAL A 439 2.12 -7.47 0.39
C VAL A 439 2.24 -8.99 0.42
N TRP A 440 2.77 -9.54 1.51
CA TRP A 440 2.81 -10.98 1.75
C TRP A 440 1.49 -11.44 2.36
N ALA A 441 0.55 -11.85 1.52
CA ALA A 441 -0.76 -12.38 1.93
C ALA A 441 -0.93 -13.85 1.51
N PHE A 442 -1.73 -14.61 2.27
CA PHE A 442 -2.02 -16.02 1.95
C PHE A 442 -2.84 -16.18 0.66
N GLU A 443 -3.72 -15.23 0.40
CA GLU A 443 -4.64 -15.23 -0.73
C GLU A 443 -4.76 -13.82 -1.31
N ASN A 444 -5.16 -13.71 -2.59
CA ASN A 444 -5.48 -12.43 -3.21
C ASN A 444 -6.95 -12.07 -2.92
N THR A 445 -7.24 -11.66 -1.69
CA THR A 445 -8.56 -11.19 -1.25
C THR A 445 -8.40 -9.91 -0.43
N ARG A 446 -9.45 -9.07 -0.35
CA ARG A 446 -9.44 -7.84 0.49
C ARG A 446 -9.02 -8.15 1.91
N ASP A 447 -9.70 -9.11 2.53
CA ASP A 447 -9.42 -9.61 3.88
C ASP A 447 -7.95 -10.01 4.05
N ALA A 448 -7.43 -10.92 3.23
CA ALA A 448 -6.08 -11.45 3.42
C ALA A 448 -4.99 -10.40 3.17
N ILE A 449 -5.18 -9.52 2.19
CA ILE A 449 -4.24 -8.43 1.88
C ILE A 449 -4.29 -7.36 2.98
N PHE A 450 -5.48 -6.93 3.40
CA PHE A 450 -5.65 -5.98 4.50
C PHE A 450 -5.06 -6.51 5.80
N ASP A 451 -5.34 -7.76 6.15
CA ASP A 451 -4.80 -8.36 7.38
C ASP A 451 -3.27 -8.45 7.34
N ALA A 452 -2.68 -8.66 6.16
CA ALA A 452 -1.22 -8.60 5.97
C ALA A 452 -0.67 -7.17 6.07
N MET A 453 -1.39 -6.17 5.58
CA MET A 453 -1.07 -4.75 5.76
C MET A 453 -1.09 -4.37 7.26
N GLU A 454 -2.11 -4.80 8.01
CA GLU A 454 -2.19 -4.61 9.47
C GLU A 454 -1.01 -5.25 10.22
N ARG A 455 -0.60 -6.46 9.79
CA ARG A 455 0.59 -7.15 10.34
C ARG A 455 1.92 -6.55 9.86
N ARG A 456 1.90 -5.56 8.97
CA ARG A 456 3.08 -4.92 8.36
C ARG A 456 3.93 -5.90 7.55
N GLU A 457 3.31 -6.93 6.97
CA GLU A 457 3.99 -7.90 6.10
C GLU A 457 4.13 -7.34 4.68
N THR A 458 4.69 -6.13 4.59
CA THR A 458 4.77 -5.32 3.37
C THR A 458 6.18 -4.83 3.10
N TYR A 459 6.45 -4.44 1.85
CA TYR A 459 7.61 -3.62 1.51
C TYR A 459 7.29 -2.68 0.34
N ALA A 460 8.02 -1.58 0.28
CA ALA A 460 7.95 -0.60 -0.81
C ALA A 460 8.84 -1.04 -1.98
N THR A 461 8.40 -0.74 -3.20
CA THR A 461 9.27 -0.76 -4.38
C THR A 461 9.10 0.52 -5.17
N THR A 462 10.17 0.94 -5.86
CA THR A 462 10.12 2.08 -6.78
C THR A 462 9.48 1.72 -8.13
N GLY A 463 8.68 0.66 -8.21
CA GLY A 463 8.10 0.14 -9.46
C GLY A 463 8.55 -1.28 -9.82
N PRO A 464 9.84 -1.66 -9.72
CA PRO A 464 10.27 -3.04 -9.94
C PRO A 464 9.58 -4.00 -8.96
N ARG A 465 8.97 -5.07 -9.45
CA ARG A 465 8.27 -6.05 -8.60
C ARG A 465 9.18 -7.21 -8.22
N ILE A 466 10.25 -6.86 -7.50
CA ILE A 466 11.26 -7.80 -7.01
C ILE A 466 10.66 -8.56 -5.82
N ILE A 467 10.81 -9.89 -5.80
CA ILE A 467 10.37 -10.72 -4.66
C ILE A 467 11.43 -10.62 -3.56
N VAL A 468 11.10 -9.97 -2.45
CA VAL A 468 11.98 -9.84 -1.29
C VAL A 468 11.29 -10.46 -0.08
N ARG A 469 11.98 -11.40 0.57
CA ARG A 469 11.55 -11.94 1.86
C ARG A 469 12.69 -11.93 2.85
N PHE A 470 12.43 -11.30 3.98
CA PHE A 470 13.38 -11.18 5.07
C PHE A 470 12.70 -11.65 6.35
N PHE A 471 13.41 -12.45 7.14
CA PHE A 471 13.00 -12.85 8.48
C PHE A 471 14.11 -12.46 9.44
N GLY A 472 13.76 -11.78 10.53
CA GLY A 472 14.73 -11.33 11.52
C GLY A 472 14.04 -10.81 12.77
N GLY A 473 14.73 -10.91 13.90
CA GLY A 473 14.26 -10.50 15.22
C GLY A 473 15.21 -11.04 16.29
N TYR A 474 15.24 -10.43 17.47
CA TYR A 474 16.13 -10.84 18.55
C TYR A 474 15.94 -12.32 18.96
N ASP A 475 14.72 -12.84 18.84
CA ASP A 475 14.34 -14.21 19.21
C ASP A 475 13.79 -15.03 18.01
N PHE A 476 14.19 -14.69 16.78
CA PHE A 476 13.68 -15.40 15.59
C PHE A 476 14.27 -16.82 15.49
N GLU A 477 13.42 -17.84 15.58
CA GLU A 477 13.75 -19.23 15.28
C GLU A 477 13.17 -19.66 13.92
N PRO A 478 13.97 -20.25 13.00
CA PRO A 478 13.54 -20.64 11.65
C PRO A 478 12.50 -21.77 11.52
#